data_AF-A0A8E2UCM1-F1
#
_entry.id   AF-A0A8E2UCM1-F1
#
_cell.length_a   1.000
_cell.length_b   1.000
_cell.length_c   1.000
_cell.angle_alpha   90.00
_cell.angle_beta   90.00
_cell.angle_gamma   90.00
#
_symmetry.space_group_name_H-M   'P 1'
#
loop_
_entity.id
_entity.type
_entity.pdbx_description
1 polymer ?
#
loop_
_entity_poly.entity_id
_entity_poly.type
_entity_poly.pdbx_seq_one_letter_code
_entity_poly.pdbx_strand_id
1 'polypeptide(L)'
;MIQYYKLQITDKNVLDNLDKVTPWWTRKVDNKLKKSRNMILKFGLNPNDFIKFSKSSETNYEGLIAGVNNYLNFYIPKIKIIVSNRAAFKKFDNSIINYMNLNGYVSAIQTIAEFYYSNKDDEFNQITKINAVKFANNKNFEKWKRYQKEVISNFGGNDQIKNNLKKIFSEVIEFKKDLFDPRVIIGVIVKYSSRLFKANEITEQQFLNLMYFSYLQLSYIEGFIDIYIVFLNNLK
;
A
#
# COMPACT_ATOMS: atom_id res chain seq x y z
N MET A 1 2.77 -2.61 11.65
CA MET A 1 2.23 -1.82 10.51
C MET A 1 2.12 -2.60 9.20
N ILE A 2 3.20 -3.13 8.61
CA ILE A 2 3.13 -3.77 7.27
C ILE A 2 2.12 -4.93 7.16
N GLN A 3 1.88 -5.65 8.27
CA GLN A 3 0.86 -6.69 8.35
C GLN A 3 -0.57 -6.16 8.11
N TYR A 4 -0.84 -4.87 8.38
CA TYR A 4 -2.15 -4.25 8.09
C TYR A 4 -2.37 -4.00 6.60
N TYR A 5 -1.33 -4.10 5.78
CA TYR A 5 -1.45 -4.09 4.33
C TYR A 5 -1.57 -5.49 3.75
N LYS A 6 -1.67 -6.55 4.58
CA LYS A 6 -1.97 -7.89 4.09
C LYS A 6 -3.28 -7.82 3.29
N LEU A 7 -3.23 -8.31 2.06
CA LEU A 7 -4.37 -8.37 1.17
C LEU A 7 -5.41 -9.31 1.78
N GLN A 8 -6.68 -8.93 1.69
CA GLN A 8 -7.77 -9.77 2.18
C GLN A 8 -7.81 -11.07 1.36
N ILE A 9 -8.15 -12.18 2.00
CA ILE A 9 -8.48 -13.40 1.27
C ILE A 9 -9.87 -13.15 0.68
N THR A 10 -9.97 -13.23 -0.64
CA THR A 10 -11.20 -12.97 -1.38
C THR A 10 -11.65 -14.26 -2.05
N ASP A 11 -12.96 -14.51 -1.95
CA ASP A 11 -13.61 -15.67 -2.56
C ASP A 11 -13.41 -15.65 -4.09
N LYS A 12 -13.18 -16.83 -4.66
CA LYS A 12 -13.04 -17.01 -6.10
C LYS A 12 -14.21 -16.40 -6.88
N ASN A 13 -15.44 -16.54 -6.41
CA ASN A 13 -16.63 -15.99 -7.08
C ASN A 13 -16.59 -14.47 -7.24
N VAL A 14 -15.90 -13.76 -6.33
CA VAL A 14 -15.67 -12.32 -6.44
C VAL A 14 -14.59 -12.05 -7.49
N LEU A 15 -13.48 -12.79 -7.43
CA LEU A 15 -12.33 -12.62 -8.33
C LEU A 15 -12.65 -12.96 -9.79
N ASP A 16 -13.57 -13.89 -10.04
CA ASP A 16 -14.05 -14.23 -11.39
C ASP A 16 -14.71 -13.03 -12.10
N ASN A 17 -15.11 -11.98 -11.37
CA ASN A 17 -15.57 -10.73 -12.01
C ASN A 17 -14.47 -9.98 -12.77
N LEU A 18 -13.20 -10.34 -12.58
CA LEU A 18 -12.08 -9.78 -13.36
C LEU A 18 -12.08 -10.26 -14.81
N ASP A 19 -12.78 -11.36 -15.14
CA ASP A 19 -12.92 -11.81 -16.53
C ASP A 19 -13.67 -10.78 -17.41
N LYS A 20 -14.41 -9.87 -16.78
CA LYS A 20 -15.08 -8.73 -17.43
C LYS A 20 -14.11 -7.61 -17.83
N VAL A 21 -12.82 -7.73 -17.49
CA VAL A 21 -11.82 -6.69 -17.60
C VAL A 21 -10.58 -7.20 -18.32
N THR A 22 -10.16 -6.52 -19.39
CA THR A 22 -8.86 -6.84 -20.03
C THR A 22 -7.70 -6.45 -19.09
N PRO A 23 -6.77 -7.36 -18.75
CA PRO A 23 -5.75 -7.11 -17.74
C PRO A 23 -4.60 -6.23 -18.27
N TRP A 24 -4.68 -4.91 -18.09
CA TRP A 24 -3.61 -3.96 -18.46
C TRP A 24 -2.44 -3.92 -17.46
N TRP A 25 -2.62 -4.49 -16.27
CA TRP A 25 -1.67 -4.39 -15.15
C TRP A 25 -0.51 -5.38 -15.23
N THR A 26 -0.61 -6.44 -16.04
CA THR A 26 0.31 -7.60 -16.07
C THR A 26 1.78 -7.17 -16.09
N ARG A 27 2.17 -6.31 -17.04
CA ARG A 27 3.57 -5.84 -17.14
C ARG A 27 4.07 -5.12 -15.88
N LYS A 28 3.22 -4.32 -15.24
CA LYS A 28 3.57 -3.59 -14.01
C LYS A 28 3.72 -4.54 -12.83
N VAL A 29 2.80 -5.49 -12.70
CA VAL A 29 2.82 -6.53 -11.66
C VAL A 29 4.05 -7.42 -11.81
N ASP A 30 4.30 -7.96 -13.00
CA ASP A 30 5.46 -8.83 -13.31
C ASP A 30 6.79 -8.15 -13.00
N ASN A 31 6.92 -6.88 -13.36
CA ASN A 31 8.13 -6.11 -13.05
C ASN A 31 8.37 -5.99 -11.54
N LYS A 32 7.31 -5.78 -10.74
CA LYS A 32 7.44 -5.70 -9.28
C LYS A 32 7.65 -7.09 -8.66
N LEU A 33 7.00 -8.15 -9.17
CA LEU A 33 7.24 -9.54 -8.76
C LEU A 33 8.71 -9.92 -8.97
N LYS A 34 9.27 -9.64 -10.15
CA LYS A 34 10.68 -9.87 -10.46
C LYS A 34 11.60 -9.16 -9.46
N LYS A 35 11.34 -7.88 -9.17
CA LYS A 35 12.13 -7.12 -8.19
C LYS A 35 12.07 -7.71 -6.78
N SER A 36 10.88 -8.11 -6.33
CA SER A 36 10.67 -8.77 -5.03
C SER A 36 11.42 -10.11 -4.95
N ARG A 37 11.30 -10.96 -5.98
CA ARG A 37 12.03 -12.24 -6.07
C ARG A 37 13.55 -12.02 -6.08
N ASN A 38 14.04 -11.04 -6.83
CA ASN A 38 15.46 -10.70 -6.87
C ASN A 38 15.98 -10.23 -5.50
N MET A 39 15.15 -9.56 -4.71
CA MET A 39 15.53 -9.19 -3.34
C MET A 39 15.72 -10.43 -2.47
N ILE A 40 14.87 -11.45 -2.58
CA ILE A 40 15.03 -12.71 -1.84
C ILE A 40 16.35 -13.41 -2.23
N LEU A 41 16.67 -13.46 -3.53
CA LEU A 41 17.92 -14.04 -4.03
C LEU A 41 19.16 -13.36 -3.43
N LYS A 42 19.13 -12.05 -3.23
CA LYS A 42 20.25 -11.29 -2.61
C LYS A 42 20.54 -11.70 -1.16
N PHE A 43 19.65 -12.45 -0.52
CA PHE A 43 19.83 -13.00 0.82
C PHE A 43 20.22 -14.49 0.80
N GLY A 44 20.50 -15.06 -0.37
CA GLY A 44 20.84 -16.48 -0.52
C GLY A 44 19.65 -17.41 -0.25
N LEU A 45 18.42 -16.89 -0.28
CA LEU A 45 17.19 -17.65 -0.06
C LEU A 45 16.54 -18.03 -1.39
N ASN A 46 15.79 -19.12 -1.41
CA ASN A 46 15.02 -19.53 -2.58
C ASN A 46 13.74 -18.67 -2.70
N PRO A 47 13.54 -17.91 -3.79
CA PRO A 47 12.34 -17.09 -3.97
C PRO A 47 11.04 -17.88 -3.97
N ASN A 48 11.09 -19.15 -4.40
CA ASN A 48 9.91 -20.00 -4.51
C ASN A 48 9.32 -20.39 -3.15
N ASP A 49 10.08 -20.24 -2.06
CA ASP A 49 9.57 -20.42 -0.69
C ASP A 49 8.61 -19.29 -0.29
N PHE A 50 8.71 -18.14 -0.96
CA PHE A 50 7.93 -16.93 -0.67
C PHE A 50 6.94 -16.59 -1.78
N ILE A 51 7.36 -16.57 -3.03
CA ILE A 51 6.52 -16.34 -4.21
C ILE A 51 6.80 -17.48 -5.19
N LYS A 52 5.83 -18.35 -5.45
CA LYS A 52 6.04 -19.57 -6.25
C LYS A 52 6.10 -19.36 -7.77
N PHE A 53 5.80 -18.15 -8.22
CA PHE A 53 5.72 -17.77 -9.63
C PHE A 53 6.57 -16.54 -9.91
N SER A 54 6.95 -16.35 -11.17
CA SER A 54 7.75 -15.22 -11.65
C SER A 54 6.93 -14.17 -12.39
N LYS A 55 5.80 -14.57 -12.97
CA LYS A 55 4.82 -13.73 -13.66
C LYS A 55 3.43 -13.95 -13.11
N SER A 56 2.57 -12.93 -13.16
CA SER A 56 1.18 -13.04 -12.70
C SER A 56 0.36 -14.01 -13.54
N SER A 57 0.73 -14.25 -14.80
CA SER A 57 0.06 -15.22 -15.69
C SER A 57 0.31 -16.68 -15.33
N GLU A 58 1.30 -16.97 -14.48
CA GLU A 58 1.65 -18.34 -14.06
C GLU A 58 0.78 -18.82 -12.88
N THR A 59 -0.17 -18.00 -12.43
CA THR A 59 -1.08 -18.30 -11.32
C THR A 59 -2.45 -17.65 -11.56
N ASN A 60 -3.47 -18.12 -10.86
CA ASN A 60 -4.74 -17.40 -10.74
C ASN A 60 -4.62 -16.21 -9.76
N TYR A 61 -5.66 -15.36 -9.69
CA TYR A 61 -5.68 -14.19 -8.80
C TYR A 61 -5.59 -14.55 -7.32
N GLU A 62 -6.18 -15.67 -6.88
CA GLU A 62 -6.04 -16.15 -5.50
C GLU A 62 -4.57 -16.45 -5.17
N GLY A 63 -3.88 -17.17 -6.05
CA GLY A 63 -2.46 -17.47 -5.91
C GLY A 63 -1.58 -16.22 -6.02
N LEU A 64 -1.97 -15.23 -6.82
CA LEU A 64 -1.30 -13.92 -6.85
C LEU A 64 -1.40 -13.21 -5.49
N ILE A 65 -2.61 -13.10 -4.93
CA ILE A 65 -2.87 -12.51 -3.61
C ILE A 65 -2.09 -13.26 -2.52
N ALA A 66 -2.15 -14.59 -2.54
CA ALA A 66 -1.45 -15.45 -1.58
C ALA A 66 0.08 -15.29 -1.68
N GLY A 67 0.64 -15.24 -2.90
CA GLY A 67 2.07 -15.04 -3.12
C GLY A 67 2.56 -13.67 -2.64
N VAL A 68 1.80 -12.61 -2.93
CA VAL A 68 2.12 -11.25 -2.45
C VAL A 68 2.06 -11.19 -0.93
N ASN A 69 1.05 -11.81 -0.31
CA ASN A 69 0.96 -11.91 1.15
C ASN A 69 2.11 -12.73 1.76
N ASN A 70 2.51 -13.83 1.14
CA ASN A 70 3.58 -14.70 1.63
C ASN A 70 4.96 -14.03 1.56
N TYR A 71 5.15 -13.04 0.67
CA TYR A 71 6.35 -12.19 0.68
C TYR A 71 6.56 -11.47 2.03
N LEU A 72 5.48 -11.19 2.78
CA LEU A 72 5.62 -10.64 4.14
C LEU A 72 6.45 -11.53 5.06
N ASN A 73 6.44 -12.84 4.88
CA ASN A 73 7.23 -13.76 5.70
C ASN A 73 8.74 -13.59 5.48
N PHE A 74 9.16 -13.16 4.28
CA PHE A 74 10.54 -12.75 4.03
C PHE A 74 10.89 -11.44 4.76
N TYR A 75 9.93 -10.51 4.80
CA TYR A 75 10.18 -9.13 5.25
C TYR A 75 10.03 -8.93 6.77
N ILE A 76 9.01 -9.55 7.39
CA ILE A 76 8.64 -9.36 8.81
C ILE A 76 9.81 -9.55 9.79
N PRO A 77 10.62 -10.63 9.70
CA PRO A 77 11.72 -10.85 10.64
C PRO A 77 12.77 -9.73 10.64
N LYS A 78 12.83 -8.94 9.57
CA LYS A 78 13.85 -7.91 9.35
C LYS A 78 13.41 -6.52 9.82
N ILE A 79 12.11 -6.32 10.08
CA ILE A 79 11.54 -4.99 10.37
C ILE A 79 12.22 -4.35 11.58
N LYS A 80 12.41 -5.09 12.68
CA LYS A 80 12.99 -4.55 13.91
C LYS A 80 14.37 -3.93 13.64
N ILE A 81 15.20 -4.60 12.84
CA ILE A 81 16.54 -4.13 12.46
C ILE A 81 16.45 -2.93 11.52
N ILE A 82 15.52 -2.97 10.56
CA ILE A 82 15.31 -1.90 9.56
C ILE A 82 14.93 -0.59 10.24
N VAL A 83 14.06 -0.63 11.23
CA VAL A 83 13.59 0.59 11.91
C VAL A 83 14.50 1.05 13.04
N SER A 84 15.50 0.25 13.44
CA SER A 84 16.43 0.61 14.52
C SER A 84 17.82 1.03 14.04
N ASN A 85 18.09 0.94 12.73
CA ASN A 85 19.40 1.26 12.17
C ASN A 85 19.27 1.93 10.80
N ARG A 86 19.85 3.13 10.66
CA ARG A 86 19.76 3.92 9.42
C ARG A 86 20.43 3.28 8.21
N ALA A 87 21.56 2.60 8.40
CA ALA A 87 22.24 1.88 7.31
C ALA A 87 21.40 0.69 6.83
N ALA A 88 20.79 -0.05 7.76
CA ALA A 88 19.82 -1.08 7.43
C ALA A 88 18.62 -0.48 6.70
N PHE A 89 18.03 0.61 7.21
CA PHE A 89 16.91 1.28 6.54
C PHE A 89 17.24 1.63 5.08
N LYS A 90 18.39 2.26 4.83
CA LYS A 90 18.86 2.60 3.48
C LYS A 90 19.10 1.39 2.58
N LYS A 91 19.46 0.23 3.15
CA LYS A 91 19.61 -1.02 2.38
C LYS A 91 18.26 -1.60 1.94
N PHE A 92 17.20 -1.35 2.71
CA PHE A 92 15.87 -1.95 2.50
C PHE A 92 14.84 -0.99 1.90
N ASP A 93 15.08 0.32 1.87
CA ASP A 93 14.16 1.34 1.36
C ASP A 93 13.50 0.98 0.03
N ASN A 94 14.30 0.63 -0.97
CA ASN A 94 13.87 0.29 -2.30
C ASN A 94 13.07 -1.02 -2.31
N SER A 95 13.41 -1.97 -1.43
CA SER A 95 12.62 -3.19 -1.28
C SER A 95 11.26 -2.90 -0.65
N ILE A 96 11.19 -1.99 0.32
CA ILE A 96 9.92 -1.55 0.93
C ILE A 96 9.04 -0.93 -0.15
N ILE A 97 9.58 0.04 -0.88
CA ILE A 97 8.87 0.77 -1.93
C ILE A 97 8.38 -0.20 -3.00
N ASN A 98 9.23 -1.14 -3.44
CA ASN A 98 8.86 -2.13 -4.46
C ASN A 98 7.74 -3.06 -3.99
N TYR A 99 7.87 -3.63 -2.79
CA TYR A 99 6.85 -4.53 -2.24
C TYR A 99 5.52 -3.79 -2.01
N MET A 100 5.56 -2.59 -1.47
CA MET A 100 4.35 -1.83 -1.16
C MET A 100 3.64 -1.33 -2.42
N ASN A 101 4.38 -1.00 -3.48
CA ASN A 101 3.78 -0.78 -4.79
C ASN A 101 3.11 -2.04 -5.34
N LEU A 102 3.76 -3.21 -5.26
CA LEU A 102 3.15 -4.49 -5.66
C LEU A 102 1.87 -4.76 -4.86
N ASN A 103 1.90 -4.52 -3.55
CA ASN A 103 0.75 -4.65 -2.68
C ASN A 103 -0.38 -3.69 -3.09
N GLY A 104 -0.06 -2.42 -3.40
CA GLY A 104 -1.00 -1.44 -3.93
C GLY A 104 -1.62 -1.88 -5.26
N TYR A 105 -0.81 -2.40 -6.20
CA TYR A 105 -1.28 -2.93 -7.48
C TYR A 105 -2.30 -4.05 -7.28
N VAL A 106 -1.97 -5.06 -6.48
CA VAL A 106 -2.85 -6.20 -6.27
C VAL A 106 -4.08 -5.83 -5.45
N SER A 107 -3.95 -4.89 -4.50
CA SER A 107 -5.11 -4.36 -3.77
C SER A 107 -6.07 -3.59 -4.68
N ALA A 108 -5.57 -2.87 -5.69
CA ALA A 108 -6.42 -2.21 -6.68
C ALA A 108 -7.15 -3.21 -7.57
N ILE A 109 -6.45 -4.25 -8.06
CA ILE A 109 -7.06 -5.35 -8.84
C ILE A 109 -8.17 -6.02 -8.05
N GLN A 110 -7.89 -6.37 -6.79
CA GLN A 110 -8.87 -6.94 -5.87
C GLN A 110 -10.07 -6.01 -5.66
N THR A 111 -9.83 -4.70 -5.51
CA THR A 111 -10.89 -3.71 -5.36
C THR A 111 -11.79 -3.59 -6.59
N ILE A 112 -11.22 -3.72 -7.79
CA ILE A 112 -11.98 -3.75 -9.06
C ILE A 112 -12.92 -4.96 -9.08
N ALA A 113 -12.40 -6.14 -8.70
CA ALA A 113 -13.20 -7.37 -8.65
C ALA A 113 -14.40 -7.24 -7.70
N GLU A 114 -14.14 -6.73 -6.48
CA GLU A 114 -15.16 -6.50 -5.47
C GLU A 114 -16.17 -5.42 -5.86
N PHE A 115 -15.73 -4.38 -6.56
CA PHE A 115 -16.64 -3.36 -7.10
C PHE A 115 -17.62 -3.99 -8.09
N TYR A 116 -17.15 -4.76 -9.07
CA TYR A 116 -18.06 -5.45 -9.98
C TYR A 116 -18.98 -6.45 -9.28
N TYR A 117 -18.48 -7.18 -8.29
CA TYR A 117 -19.26 -8.14 -7.52
C TYR A 117 -20.39 -7.46 -6.73
N SER A 118 -20.08 -6.36 -6.03
CA SER A 118 -21.08 -5.61 -5.24
C SER A 118 -22.16 -4.92 -6.08
N ASN A 119 -21.95 -4.75 -7.38
CA ASN A 119 -22.91 -4.15 -8.31
C ASN A 119 -23.61 -5.19 -9.20
N LYS A 120 -23.47 -6.50 -8.91
CA LYS A 120 -23.99 -7.58 -9.76
C LYS A 120 -25.52 -7.71 -9.71
N ASP A 121 -26.11 -7.49 -8.54
CA ASP A 121 -27.52 -7.81 -8.25
C ASP A 121 -28.39 -6.58 -7.92
N ASP A 122 -27.85 -5.38 -8.05
CA ASP A 122 -28.52 -4.15 -7.63
C ASP A 122 -28.80 -3.25 -8.85
N GLU A 123 -30.04 -3.31 -9.35
CA GLU A 123 -30.51 -2.51 -10.51
C GLU A 123 -30.34 -0.99 -10.30
N PHE A 124 -30.22 -0.53 -9.06
CA PHE A 124 -30.04 0.88 -8.72
C PHE A 124 -28.57 1.30 -8.61
N ASN A 125 -27.64 0.35 -8.47
CA ASN A 125 -26.22 0.62 -8.36
C ASN A 125 -25.56 0.61 -9.74
N GLN A 126 -25.63 1.77 -10.40
CA GLN A 126 -24.97 1.95 -11.69
C GLN A 126 -23.44 1.90 -11.53
N ILE A 127 -22.79 1.14 -12.42
CA ILE A 127 -21.34 1.09 -12.58
C ILE A 127 -20.88 2.43 -13.17
N THR A 128 -20.69 3.42 -12.30
CA THR A 128 -20.24 4.77 -12.65
C THR A 128 -18.86 5.06 -12.06
N LYS A 129 -18.14 5.99 -12.68
CA LYS A 129 -16.87 6.49 -12.16
C LYS A 129 -16.98 7.01 -10.72
N ILE A 130 -18.08 7.71 -10.38
CA ILE A 130 -18.30 8.26 -9.04
C ILE A 130 -18.45 7.14 -8.00
N ASN A 131 -19.23 6.11 -8.30
CA ASN A 131 -19.42 4.98 -7.40
C ASN A 131 -18.13 4.17 -7.23
N ALA A 132 -17.38 3.97 -8.32
CA ALA A 132 -16.08 3.30 -8.28
C ALA A 132 -15.06 4.09 -7.44
N VAL A 133 -15.04 5.42 -7.53
CA VAL A 133 -14.20 6.29 -6.68
C VAL A 133 -14.60 6.17 -5.21
N LYS A 134 -15.89 6.27 -4.90
CA LYS A 134 -16.40 6.15 -3.52
C LYS A 134 -16.02 4.80 -2.90
N PHE A 135 -16.18 3.71 -3.67
CA PHE A 135 -15.84 2.36 -3.23
C PHE A 135 -14.33 2.22 -2.92
N ALA A 136 -13.47 2.68 -3.82
CA ALA A 136 -12.03 2.67 -3.60
C ALA A 136 -11.58 3.54 -2.41
N ASN A 137 -12.15 4.74 -2.29
CA ASN A 137 -11.80 5.67 -1.23
C ASN A 137 -12.13 5.10 0.15
N ASN A 138 -13.29 4.45 0.32
CA ASN A 138 -13.65 3.76 1.57
C ASN A 138 -12.56 2.78 2.03
N LYS A 139 -12.00 1.98 1.11
CA LYS A 139 -10.92 1.04 1.41
C LYS A 139 -9.60 1.73 1.74
N ASN A 140 -9.28 2.81 1.04
CA ASN A 140 -8.03 3.55 1.25
C ASN A 140 -8.06 4.38 2.54
N PHE A 141 -9.23 4.88 2.95
CA PHE A 141 -9.39 5.61 4.20
C PHE A 141 -9.09 4.77 5.44
N GLU A 142 -9.43 3.49 5.44
CA GLU A 142 -9.10 2.62 6.58
C GLU A 142 -7.58 2.48 6.77
N LYS A 143 -6.82 2.37 5.66
CA LYS A 143 -5.35 2.36 5.71
C LYS A 143 -4.79 3.71 6.12
N TRP A 144 -5.41 4.80 5.66
CA TRP A 144 -5.04 6.16 6.06
C TRP A 144 -5.22 6.41 7.56
N LYS A 145 -6.38 6.06 8.13
CA LYS A 145 -6.64 6.15 9.58
C LYS A 145 -5.61 5.35 10.37
N ARG A 146 -5.24 4.15 9.89
CA ARG A 146 -4.19 3.35 10.53
C ARG A 146 -2.84 4.07 10.48
N TYR A 147 -2.47 4.65 9.34
CA TYR A 147 -1.25 5.45 9.21
C TYR A 147 -1.22 6.62 10.19
N GLN A 148 -2.30 7.39 10.28
CA GLN A 148 -2.43 8.50 11.24
C GLN A 148 -2.19 8.02 12.68
N LYS A 149 -2.85 6.93 13.08
CA LYS A 149 -2.72 6.35 14.43
C LYS A 149 -1.28 5.96 14.75
N GLU A 150 -0.62 5.25 13.84
CA GLU A 150 0.76 4.77 14.02
C GLU A 150 1.74 5.95 14.12
N VAL A 151 1.63 6.94 13.24
CA VAL A 151 2.45 8.15 13.26
C VAL A 151 2.28 8.92 14.57
N ILE A 152 1.05 9.12 15.04
CA ILE A 152 0.79 9.83 16.31
C ILE A 152 1.33 9.04 17.50
N SER A 153 1.12 7.72 17.52
CA SER A 153 1.53 6.85 18.62
C SER A 153 3.05 6.75 18.80
N ASN A 154 3.82 6.99 17.73
CA ASN A 154 5.28 6.97 17.73
C ASN A 154 5.92 8.05 18.63
N PHE A 155 5.17 9.11 18.98
CA PHE A 155 5.66 10.24 19.78
C PHE A 155 5.07 10.25 21.19
N GLY A 156 5.11 9.11 21.89
CA GLY A 156 4.61 8.96 23.27
C GLY A 156 4.97 10.16 24.18
N GLY A 157 4.01 10.63 24.98
CA GLY A 157 4.18 11.76 25.90
C GLY A 157 4.40 13.16 25.30
N ASN A 158 4.76 13.31 24.02
CA ASN A 158 5.02 14.63 23.43
C ASN A 158 3.76 15.19 22.73
N ASP A 159 2.90 15.86 23.50
CA ASP A 159 1.61 16.32 23.00
C ASP A 159 1.71 17.49 22.00
N GLN A 160 2.77 18.31 22.09
CA GLN A 160 3.01 19.37 21.12
C GLN A 160 3.24 18.80 19.71
N ILE A 161 4.14 17.80 19.58
CA ILE A 161 4.40 17.14 18.30
C ILE A 161 3.13 16.44 17.78
N LYS A 162 2.40 15.72 18.65
CA LYS A 162 1.15 15.06 18.26
C LYS A 162 0.10 16.06 17.76
N ASN A 163 -0.06 17.20 18.43
CA ASN A 163 -1.02 18.22 18.05
C ASN A 163 -0.65 18.86 16.71
N ASN A 164 0.64 19.10 16.45
CA ASN A 164 1.10 19.56 15.14
C ASN A 164 0.83 18.52 14.04
N LEU A 165 1.08 17.24 14.30
CA LEU A 165 0.77 16.16 13.35
C LEU A 165 -0.73 16.07 13.07
N LYS A 166 -1.59 16.19 14.10
CA LYS A 166 -3.05 16.22 13.93
C LYS A 166 -3.50 17.38 13.03
N LYS A 167 -2.91 18.58 13.20
CA LYS A 167 -3.16 19.73 12.33
C LYS A 167 -2.74 19.45 10.89
N ILE A 168 -1.55 18.88 10.67
CA ILE A 168 -1.12 18.48 9.33
C ILE A 168 -2.08 17.46 8.72
N PHE A 169 -2.59 16.51 9.51
CA PHE A 169 -3.55 15.52 9.07
C PHE A 169 -4.93 16.09 8.73
N SER A 170 -5.37 17.16 9.39
CA SER A 170 -6.67 17.79 9.10
C SER A 170 -6.69 18.58 7.78
N GLU A 171 -5.53 18.87 7.20
CA GLU A 171 -5.40 19.52 5.88
C GLU A 171 -5.67 18.56 4.70
N VAL A 172 -5.96 17.28 4.97
CA VAL A 172 -6.34 16.33 3.93
C VAL A 172 -7.66 16.76 3.30
N ILE A 173 -7.65 16.97 1.99
CA ILE A 173 -8.85 17.30 1.22
C ILE A 173 -9.40 16.02 0.59
N GLU A 174 -10.67 15.72 0.87
CA GLU A 174 -11.40 14.59 0.30
C GLU A 174 -12.36 15.08 -0.78
N PHE A 175 -12.02 14.86 -2.04
CA PHE A 175 -12.93 15.16 -3.15
C PHE A 175 -13.85 13.97 -3.40
N LYS A 176 -15.16 14.21 -3.46
CA LYS A 176 -16.16 13.15 -3.70
C LYS A 176 -15.98 12.43 -5.05
N LYS A 177 -15.32 13.07 -6.01
CA LYS A 177 -15.19 12.58 -7.40
C LYS A 177 -13.77 12.13 -7.76
N ASP A 178 -12.79 12.34 -6.89
CA ASP A 178 -11.40 11.99 -7.16
C ASP A 178 -10.91 10.90 -6.19
N LEU A 179 -9.91 10.14 -6.64
CA LEU A 179 -9.26 9.16 -5.78
C LEU A 179 -8.57 9.87 -4.62
N PHE A 180 -8.74 9.29 -3.44
CA PHE A 180 -8.08 9.75 -2.22
C PHE A 180 -6.56 9.70 -2.40
N ASP A 181 -5.92 10.86 -2.30
CA ASP A 181 -4.49 11.03 -2.53
C ASP A 181 -3.83 11.85 -1.39
N PRO A 182 -3.29 11.20 -0.35
CA PRO A 182 -2.64 11.86 0.77
C PRO A 182 -1.15 12.14 0.51
N ARG A 183 -0.62 11.96 -0.71
CA ARG A 183 0.83 11.99 -0.96
C ARG A 183 1.47 13.31 -0.58
N VAL A 184 0.79 14.43 -0.84
CA VAL A 184 1.26 15.77 -0.43
C VAL A 184 1.38 15.87 1.09
N ILE A 185 0.36 15.41 1.82
CA ILE A 185 0.33 15.43 3.30
C ILE A 185 1.43 14.54 3.88
N ILE A 186 1.65 13.35 3.33
CA ILE A 186 2.77 12.47 3.73
C ILE A 186 4.11 13.18 3.50
N GLY A 187 4.27 13.88 2.38
CA GLY A 187 5.46 14.69 2.11
C GLY A 187 5.69 15.80 3.15
N VAL A 188 4.63 16.47 3.61
CA VAL A 188 4.71 17.46 4.69
C VAL A 188 5.14 16.81 6.01
N ILE A 189 4.59 15.65 6.37
CA ILE A 189 4.95 14.90 7.58
C ILE A 189 6.43 14.47 7.56
N VAL A 190 6.92 13.98 6.42
CA VAL A 190 8.34 13.63 6.23
C VAL A 190 9.24 14.87 6.37
N LYS A 191 8.86 16.01 5.80
CA LYS A 191 9.60 17.27 5.96
C LYS A 191 9.61 17.75 7.41
N TYR A 192 8.46 17.70 8.08
CA TYR A 192 8.30 18.08 9.48
C TYR A 192 9.18 17.22 10.39
N SER A 193 9.09 15.89 10.27
CA SER A 193 9.93 14.96 11.04
C SER A 193 11.42 15.12 10.78
N SER A 194 11.81 15.40 9.53
CA SER A 194 13.22 15.69 9.20
C SER A 194 13.75 16.94 9.90
N ARG A 195 12.90 17.97 10.08
CA ARG A 195 13.27 19.18 10.85
C ARG A 195 13.41 18.86 12.34
N LEU A 196 12.44 18.14 12.92
CA LEU A 196 12.48 17.70 14.31
C LEU A 196 13.75 16.88 14.60
N PHE A 197 14.08 15.94 13.70
CA PHE A 197 15.27 15.11 13.86
C PHE A 197 16.57 15.92 13.78
N LYS A 198 16.67 16.87 12.82
CA LYS A 198 17.83 17.77 12.72
C LYS A 198 17.98 18.70 13.93
N ALA A 199 16.87 19.07 14.57
CA ALA A 199 16.83 19.86 15.80
C ALA A 199 17.02 19.01 17.07
N ASN A 200 17.22 17.68 16.93
CA ASN A 200 17.31 16.72 18.04
C ASN A 200 16.06 16.67 18.94
N GLU A 201 14.89 17.07 18.43
CA GLU A 201 13.61 17.03 19.17
C GLU A 201 12.98 15.62 19.20
N ILE A 202 13.44 14.73 18.32
CA ILE A 202 13.01 13.33 18.25
C ILE A 202 14.22 12.43 18.12
N THR A 203 14.10 11.21 18.65
CA THR A 203 15.14 10.18 18.55
C THR A 203 15.27 9.64 17.11
N GLU A 204 16.42 9.05 16.79
CA GLU A 204 16.62 8.35 15.51
C GLU A 204 15.59 7.23 15.30
N GLN A 205 15.28 6.47 16.36
CA GLN A 205 14.25 5.42 16.32
C GLN A 205 12.87 5.98 15.94
N GLN A 206 12.47 7.11 16.53
CA GLN A 206 11.22 7.77 16.19
C GLN A 206 11.21 8.27 14.75
N PHE A 207 12.32 8.86 14.30
CA PHE A 207 12.47 9.30 12.92
C PHE A 207 12.37 8.13 11.92
N LEU A 208 13.12 7.04 12.14
CA LEU A 208 13.12 5.86 11.28
C LEU A 208 11.76 5.16 11.25
N ASN A 209 11.05 5.06 12.38
CA ASN A 209 9.68 4.55 12.43
C ASN A 209 8.74 5.39 11.55
N LEU A 210 8.79 6.71 11.67
CA LEU A 210 7.95 7.59 10.86
C LEU A 210 8.28 7.47 9.37
N MET A 211 9.56 7.43 9.02
CA MET A 211 10.00 7.22 7.63
C MET A 211 9.49 5.90 7.09
N TYR A 212 9.61 4.82 7.87
CA TYR A 212 9.07 3.51 7.53
C TYR A 212 7.56 3.58 7.27
N PHE A 213 6.79 4.13 8.21
CA PHE A 213 5.34 4.25 8.08
C PHE A 213 4.93 5.07 6.86
N SER A 214 5.65 6.16 6.60
CA SER A 214 5.44 7.02 5.43
C SER A 214 5.72 6.28 4.14
N TYR A 215 6.78 5.48 4.07
CA TYR A 215 7.12 4.69 2.89
C TYR A 215 6.08 3.62 2.60
N LEU A 216 5.55 2.97 3.64
CA LEU A 216 4.48 1.99 3.50
C LEU A 216 3.24 2.63 2.87
N GLN A 217 2.73 3.72 3.45
CA GLN A 217 1.51 4.36 2.98
C GLN A 217 1.68 5.02 1.62
N LEU A 218 2.80 5.73 1.41
CA LEU A 218 3.10 6.43 0.16
C LEU A 218 3.18 5.46 -1.02
N SER A 219 3.96 4.39 -0.88
CA SER A 219 4.16 3.41 -1.95
C SER A 219 2.91 2.56 -2.21
N TYR A 220 2.14 2.26 -1.16
CA TYR A 220 0.85 1.59 -1.32
C TYR A 220 -0.12 2.45 -2.14
N ILE A 221 -0.29 3.73 -1.77
CA ILE A 221 -1.29 4.58 -2.43
C ILE A 221 -0.87 4.93 -3.85
N GLU A 222 0.42 5.13 -4.10
CA GLU A 222 0.97 5.31 -5.44
C GLU A 222 0.66 4.10 -6.32
N GLY A 223 0.97 2.88 -5.83
CA GLY A 223 0.65 1.65 -6.54
C GLY A 223 -0.85 1.51 -6.80
N PHE A 224 -1.67 1.71 -5.77
CA PHE A 224 -3.12 1.61 -5.88
C PHE A 224 -3.69 2.54 -6.96
N ILE A 225 -3.35 3.84 -6.89
CA ILE A 225 -3.82 4.86 -7.85
C ILE A 225 -3.36 4.51 -9.27
N ASP A 226 -2.11 4.07 -9.44
CA ASP A 226 -1.52 3.77 -10.75
C ASP A 226 -2.23 2.64 -11.52
N ILE A 227 -2.88 1.70 -10.82
CA ILE A 227 -3.76 0.69 -11.45
C ILE A 227 -5.19 1.21 -11.56
N TYR A 228 -5.73 1.75 -10.48
CA TYR A 228 -7.16 2.06 -10.38
C TYR A 228 -7.57 3.25 -11.26
N ILE A 229 -6.68 4.21 -11.52
CA ILE A 229 -7.00 5.33 -12.40
C ILE A 229 -7.28 4.88 -13.84
N VAL A 230 -6.58 3.85 -14.33
CA VAL A 230 -6.82 3.30 -15.67
C VAL A 230 -8.18 2.61 -15.72
N PHE A 231 -8.56 1.90 -14.64
CA PHE A 231 -9.91 1.36 -14.50
C PHE A 231 -10.98 2.46 -14.59
N LEU A 232 -10.82 3.54 -13.83
CA LEU A 232 -11.76 4.66 -13.84
C LEU A 232 -11.88 5.35 -15.20
N ASN A 233 -10.81 5.37 -16.00
CA ASN A 233 -10.83 5.94 -17.35
C ASN A 233 -11.53 5.04 -18.37
N ASN A 234 -11.66 3.74 -18.08
CA ASN A 234 -12.37 2.77 -18.91
C ASN A 234 -13.85 2.62 -18.51
N LEU A 235 -14.27 3.20 -17.39
CA LEU A 235 -15.67 3.31 -17.02
C LEU A 235 -16.33 4.46 -17.80
N LYS A 236 -17.50 4.18 -18.36
CA LYS A 236 -18.33 5.18 -19.05
C LYS A 236 -18.95 6.17 -18.06
#